data_AF-A0A7V8LJG4-F1
#
_entry.id   AF-A0A7V8LJG4-F1
#
_cell.length_a   1.000
_cell.length_b   1.000
_cell.length_c   1.000
_cell.angle_alpha   90.00
_cell.angle_beta   90.00
_cell.angle_gamma   90.00
#
_symmetry.space_group_name_H-M   'P 1'
#
loop_
_entity.id
_entity.type
_entity.pdbx_description
1 polymer ?
#
loop_
_entity_poly.entity_id
_entity_poly.type
_entity_poly.pdbx_seq_one_letter_code
_entity_poly.pdbx_strand_id
1 'polypeptide(L)'
;MILNVVPEGLAAASAAVEALTARLAAVQAAAAPVIGAVMPPAADPVSIQSAALFSAHGIERTGAGNAAAFELGRAGIGVTEAATSYTVGDMSAAATYMPGIA
;
A
#
# COMPACT_ATOMS: atom_id res chain seq x y z
N MET A 1 -13.78 15.75 -22.40
CA MET A 1 -13.97 14.97 -21.16
C MET A 1 -13.58 15.87 -20.00
N ILE A 2 -14.46 16.09 -19.02
CA ILE A 2 -14.18 16.92 -17.83
C ILE A 2 -14.12 15.98 -16.64
N LEU A 3 -13.05 16.06 -15.84
CA LEU A 3 -12.87 15.28 -14.62
C LEU A 3 -13.29 16.15 -13.43
N ASN A 4 -14.22 15.64 -12.62
CA ASN A 4 -14.63 16.29 -11.37
C ASN A 4 -13.74 15.76 -10.23
N VAL A 5 -12.62 16.45 -9.98
CA VAL A 5 -11.64 16.07 -8.96
C VAL A 5 -11.71 17.04 -7.80
N VAL A 6 -11.60 16.51 -6.57
CA VAL A 6 -11.51 17.28 -5.34
C VAL A 6 -10.12 17.04 -4.73
N PRO A 7 -9.19 18.01 -4.79
CA PRO A 7 -7.80 17.81 -4.36
C PRO A 7 -7.68 17.40 -2.90
N GLU A 8 -8.53 17.92 -2.02
CA GLU A 8 -8.56 17.57 -0.59
C GLU A 8 -8.96 16.11 -0.39
N GLY A 9 -9.86 15.59 -1.23
CA GLY A 9 -10.25 14.18 -1.23
C GLY A 9 -9.09 13.27 -1.64
N LEU A 10 -8.26 13.71 -2.59
CA LEU A 10 -7.05 12.98 -2.97
C LEU A 10 -6.00 13.00 -1.86
N ALA A 11 -5.77 14.13 -1.20
CA ALA A 11 -4.87 14.22 -0.06
C ALA A 11 -5.31 13.34 1.13
N ALA A 12 -6.61 13.32 1.42
CA ALA A 12 -7.16 12.42 2.44
C ALA A 12 -7.00 10.94 2.05
N ALA A 13 -7.22 10.61 0.78
CA ALA A 13 -7.05 9.26 0.27
C ALA A 13 -5.59 8.79 0.35
N SER A 14 -4.62 9.64 0.01
CA SER A 14 -3.20 9.26 0.10
C SER A 14 -2.76 9.02 1.55
N ALA A 15 -3.20 9.85 2.49
CA ALA A 15 -2.96 9.62 3.93
C ALA A 15 -3.58 8.31 4.42
N ALA A 16 -4.79 7.96 3.96
CA ALA A 16 -5.42 6.68 4.29
C ALA A 16 -4.64 5.48 3.71
N VAL A 17 -4.12 5.63 2.49
CA VAL A 17 -3.27 4.61 1.83
C VAL A 17 -1.96 4.42 2.59
N GLU A 18 -1.31 5.49 3.05
CA GLU A 18 -0.10 5.41 3.88
C GLU A 18 -0.37 4.65 5.18
N ALA A 19 -1.44 5.02 5.90
CA ALA A 19 -1.83 4.34 7.13
C ALA A 19 -2.15 2.84 6.90
N LEU A 20 -2.83 2.52 5.79
CA LEU A 20 -3.13 1.14 5.43
C LEU A 20 -1.87 0.36 5.08
N THR A 21 -0.92 0.98 4.37
CA THR A 21 0.39 0.39 4.04
C THR A 21 1.15 0.04 5.31
N ALA A 22 1.25 0.98 6.26
CA ALA A 22 1.92 0.78 7.53
C ALA A 22 1.27 -0.36 8.34
N ARG A 23 -0.06 -0.39 8.40
CA ARG A 23 -0.80 -1.45 9.08
C ARG A 23 -0.57 -2.82 8.44
N LEU A 24 -0.60 -2.89 7.11
CA LEU A 24 -0.36 -4.13 6.36
C LEU A 24 1.06 -4.67 6.62
N ALA A 25 2.07 -3.80 6.55
CA ALA A 25 3.47 -4.15 6.82
C ALA A 25 3.64 -4.67 8.25
N ALA A 26 3.05 -4.00 9.24
CA ALA A 26 3.13 -4.41 10.65
C ALA A 26 2.48 -5.78 10.89
N VAL A 27 1.27 -6.01 10.35
CA VAL A 27 0.56 -7.30 10.51
C VAL A 27 1.31 -8.44 9.82
N GLN A 28 1.85 -8.21 8.61
CA GLN A 28 2.63 -9.22 7.91
C GLN A 28 3.94 -9.54 8.60
N ALA A 29 4.66 -8.54 9.12
CA ALA A 29 5.87 -8.75 9.89
C ALA A 29 5.61 -9.59 11.15
N ALA A 30 4.48 -9.36 11.84
CA ALA A 30 4.08 -10.15 12.99
C ALA A 30 3.69 -11.60 12.63
N ALA A 31 3.09 -11.82 11.46
CA ALA A 31 2.66 -13.14 11.00
C ALA A 31 3.80 -13.99 10.41
N ALA A 32 4.80 -13.35 9.79
CA ALA A 32 5.90 -14.01 9.08
C ALA A 32 6.57 -15.17 9.86
N PRO A 33 6.99 -15.04 11.13
CA PRO A 33 7.60 -16.15 11.86
C PRO A 33 6.62 -17.30 12.14
N VAL A 34 5.33 -17.01 12.29
CA VAL A 34 4.30 -18.01 12.60
C VAL A 34 4.01 -18.88 11.39
N ILE A 35 3.94 -18.28 10.19
CA ILE A 35 3.58 -18.99 8.97
C ILE A 35 4.79 -19.54 8.20
N GLY A 36 5.97 -18.95 8.39
CA GLY A 36 7.20 -19.33 7.65
C GLY A 36 8.06 -20.39 8.35
N ALA A 37 7.76 -20.76 9.60
CA ALA A 37 8.55 -21.70 10.39
C ALA A 37 7.64 -22.74 11.09
N VAL A 38 6.87 -23.48 10.30
CA VAL A 38 5.96 -24.51 10.81
C VAL A 38 6.74 -25.75 11.22
N MET A 39 6.57 -26.19 12.46
CA MET A 39 7.18 -27.42 12.97
C MET A 39 6.29 -28.64 12.69
N PRO A 40 6.87 -29.79 12.31
CA PRO A 40 6.09 -31.00 12.11
C PRO A 40 5.51 -31.51 13.44
N PRO A 41 4.24 -31.96 13.46
CA PRO A 41 3.60 -32.47 14.68
C PRO A 41 4.09 -33.86 15.08
N ALA A 42 4.67 -34.62 14.14
CA ALA A 42 5.23 -35.95 14.36
C ALA A 42 6.40 -36.22 13.39
N ALA A 43 7.17 -37.27 13.66
CA ALA A 43 8.36 -37.64 12.87
C ALA A 43 8.05 -38.50 11.63
N ASP A 44 6.79 -38.75 11.32
CA ASP A 44 6.42 -39.48 10.10
C ASP A 44 6.66 -38.62 8.83
N PRO A 45 6.89 -39.25 7.68
CA PRO A 45 7.19 -38.53 6.45
C PRO A 45 6.12 -37.51 6.01
N VAL A 46 4.84 -37.77 6.28
CA VAL A 46 3.73 -36.89 5.87
C VAL A 46 3.72 -35.62 6.71
N SER A 47 3.93 -35.75 8.03
CA SER A 47 4.05 -34.61 8.95
C SER A 47 5.22 -33.70 8.58
N ILE A 48 6.39 -34.28 8.27
CA ILE A 48 7.59 -33.52 7.87
C ILE A 48 7.35 -32.80 6.54
N GLN A 49 6.83 -33.50 5.53
CA GLN A 49 6.54 -32.92 4.22
C GLN A 49 5.52 -31.78 4.32
N SER A 50 4.44 -31.99 5.08
CA SER A 50 3.38 -31.00 5.24
C SER A 50 3.91 -29.72 5.91
N ALA A 51 4.69 -29.86 6.99
CA ALA A 51 5.30 -28.71 7.68
C ALA A 51 6.26 -27.93 6.77
N ALA A 52 7.06 -28.62 5.94
CA ALA A 52 7.94 -27.99 4.97
C ALA A 52 7.16 -27.22 3.89
N LEU A 53 6.08 -27.80 3.35
CA LEU A 53 5.23 -27.14 2.36
C LEU A 53 4.51 -25.92 2.93
N PHE A 54 3.94 -26.01 4.14
CA PHE A 54 3.33 -24.85 4.79
C PHE A 54 4.33 -23.73 5.05
N SER A 55 5.54 -24.06 5.50
CA SER A 55 6.62 -23.08 5.70
C SER A 55 7.00 -22.38 4.40
N ALA A 56 7.15 -23.14 3.30
CA ALA A 56 7.46 -22.58 1.99
C ALA A 56 6.36 -21.61 1.51
N HIS A 57 5.08 -22.02 1.62
CA HIS A 57 3.95 -21.14 1.28
C HIS A 57 3.87 -19.91 2.18
N GLY A 58 4.20 -20.03 3.47
CA GLY A 58 4.29 -18.89 4.39
C GLY A 58 5.35 -17.87 3.97
N ILE A 59 6.52 -18.34 3.52
CA ILE A 59 7.60 -17.49 3.01
C ILE A 59 7.17 -16.79 1.71
N GLU A 60 6.59 -17.52 0.76
CA GLU A 60 6.06 -16.95 -0.49
C GLU A 60 5.01 -15.87 -0.20
N ARG A 61 4.08 -16.13 0.73
CA ARG A 61 3.03 -15.19 1.08
C ARG A 61 3.56 -13.94 1.78
N THR A 62 4.60 -14.10 2.61
CA THR A 62 5.30 -12.98 3.24
C THR A 62 5.95 -12.10 2.18
N GLY A 63 6.64 -12.70 1.20
CA GLY A 63 7.22 -11.98 0.05
C GLY A 63 6.17 -11.22 -0.75
N ALA A 64 5.06 -11.87 -1.09
CA ALA A 64 3.94 -11.24 -1.80
C ALA A 64 3.31 -10.07 -0.98
N GLY A 65 3.21 -10.23 0.34
CA GLY A 65 2.73 -9.17 1.23
C GLY A 65 3.63 -7.93 1.23
N ASN A 66 4.95 -8.14 1.25
CA ASN A 66 5.93 -7.05 1.19
C ASN A 66 5.88 -6.32 -0.16
N ALA A 67 5.77 -7.05 -1.27
CA ALA A 67 5.63 -6.45 -2.60
C ALA A 67 4.34 -5.64 -2.72
N ALA A 68 3.22 -6.14 -2.18
CA ALA A 68 1.96 -5.41 -2.16
C ALA A 68 2.04 -4.12 -1.33
N ALA A 69 2.70 -4.15 -0.16
CA ALA A 69 2.91 -2.96 0.67
C ALA A 69 3.77 -1.91 -0.06
N PHE A 70 4.82 -2.35 -0.78
CA PHE A 70 5.65 -1.46 -1.59
C PHE A 70 4.83 -0.77 -2.70
N GLU A 71 4.05 -1.54 -3.46
CA GLU A 71 3.22 -0.99 -4.53
C GLU A 71 2.11 -0.07 -4.01
N LEU A 72 1.52 -0.38 -2.86
CA LEU A 72 0.52 0.49 -2.21
C LEU A 72 1.15 1.83 -1.81
N GLY A 73 2.35 1.81 -1.23
CA GLY A 73 3.11 3.02 -0.89
C GLY A 73 3.43 3.85 -2.12
N ARG A 74 3.90 3.22 -3.19
CA ARG A 74 4.18 3.89 -4.47
C ARG A 74 2.91 4.52 -5.07
N ALA A 75 1.78 3.82 -5.01
CA ALA A 75 0.49 4.35 -5.45
C ALA A 75 0.04 5.55 -4.60
N GLY A 76 0.24 5.50 -3.28
CA GLY A 76 -0.06 6.61 -2.37
C GLY A 76 0.71 7.89 -2.73
N ILE A 77 1.98 7.79 -3.12
CA ILE A 77 2.78 8.92 -3.61
C ILE A 77 2.13 9.52 -4.86
N GLY A 78 1.74 8.68 -5.84
CA GLY A 78 1.09 9.15 -7.07
C GLY A 78 -0.25 9.87 -6.81
N VAL A 79 -1.00 9.45 -5.78
CA VAL A 79 -2.24 10.14 -5.37
C VAL A 79 -1.92 11.51 -4.76
N THR A 80 -0.86 11.63 -3.95
CA THR A 80 -0.39 12.91 -3.41
C THR A 80 0.11 13.87 -4.50
N GLU A 81 0.83 13.35 -5.49
CA GLU A 81 1.26 14.12 -6.67
C GLU A 81 0.05 14.62 -7.47
N ALA A 82 -0.96 13.77 -7.67
CA ALA A 82 -2.20 14.16 -8.32
C ALA A 82 -2.93 15.24 -7.52
N ALA A 83 -3.06 15.10 -6.20
CA ALA A 83 -3.66 16.12 -5.33
C ALA A 83 -2.97 17.48 -5.51
N THR A 84 -1.63 17.49 -5.47
CA THR A 84 -0.83 18.71 -5.66
C THR A 84 -1.05 19.32 -7.05
N SER A 85 -1.05 18.48 -8.09
CA SER A 85 -1.26 18.92 -9.47
C SER A 85 -2.61 19.59 -9.67
N TYR A 86 -3.69 18.98 -9.15
CA TYR A 86 -5.03 19.57 -9.23
C TYR A 86 -5.15 20.85 -8.41
N THR A 87 -4.59 20.92 -7.19
CA THR A 87 -4.59 22.16 -6.40
C THR A 87 -3.89 23.31 -7.12
N VAL A 88 -2.69 23.06 -7.68
CA VAL A 88 -1.93 24.09 -8.42
C VAL A 88 -2.66 24.48 -9.71
N GLY A 89 -3.22 23.50 -10.42
CA GLY A 89 -4.02 23.71 -11.62
C GLY A 89 -5.22 24.63 -11.34
N ASP A 90 -5.99 24.33 -10.31
CA ASP A 90 -7.17 25.10 -9.90
C ASP A 90 -6.79 26.54 -9.50
N MET A 91 -5.69 26.71 -8.75
CA MET A 91 -5.17 28.05 -8.42
C MET A 91 -4.76 28.85 -9.66
N SER A 92 -4.07 28.22 -10.62
CA SER A 92 -3.64 28.88 -11.85
C SER A 92 -4.82 29.27 -12.75
N ALA A 93 -5.84 28.43 -12.83
CA ALA A 93 -7.06 28.70 -13.56
C ALA A 93 -7.84 29.86 -12.92
N ALA A 94 -7.98 29.86 -11.59
CA ALA A 94 -8.62 30.94 -10.86
C ALA A 94 -7.90 32.30 -11.04
N ALA A 95 -6.56 32.30 -11.03
CA ALA A 95 -5.74 33.50 -11.23
C ALA A 95 -5.99 34.17 -12.60
N THR A 96 -6.36 33.42 -13.63
CA THR A 96 -6.68 33.96 -14.97
C THR A 96 -7.91 34.89 -14.93
N TYR A 97 -8.79 34.73 -13.94
CA TYR A 97 -9.98 35.55 -13.75
C TYR A 97 -9.81 36.68 -12.73
N MET A 98 -8.60 36.89 -12.18
CA MET A 98 -8.30 37.99 -11.26
C MET A 98 -7.50 39.10 -11.99
N PRO A 99 -8.16 40.07 -12.65
CA PRO A 99 -7.45 41.18 -13.25
C PRO A 99 -6.88 42.10 -12.16
N GLY A 100 -5.55 42.29 -12.14
CA GLY A 100 -4.92 43.45 -11.49
C GLY A 100 -4.40 43.29 -10.05
N ILE A 101 -3.81 42.14 -9.69
CA ILE A 101 -2.88 42.09 -8.53
C ILE A 101 -1.50 41.70 -9.04
N ALA A 102 -0.85 42.65 -9.71
CA ALA A 102 0.57 42.63 -10.05
C ALA A 102 1.19 43.93 -9.52
#